data_AF-A0A069AQF7-F1
#
_entry.id   AF-A0A069AQF7-F1
#
_cell.length_a   1.000
_cell.length_b   1.000
_cell.length_c   1.000
_cell.angle_alpha   90.00
_cell.angle_beta   90.00
_cell.angle_gamma   90.00
#
_symmetry.space_group_name_H-M   'P 1'
#
loop_
_entity.id
_entity.type
_entity.pdbx_description
1 polymer ?
#
loop_
_entity_poly.entity_id
_entity_poly.type
_entity_poly.pdbx_seq_one_letter_code
_entity_poly.pdbx_strand_id
1 'polypeptide(L)'
;MRTDINGAQEAYRRYPWIASVMVRRRFPDTVEVVLTERKPVARWGDHALVDGEGNVFEARLDRPGMPVFRGAEGTSAEMLRRYDEFSTVLAKQGLGIKEMTYTARSAWIVVLDNGITVRLGRETR
;
A
#
# COMPACT_ATOMS: atom_id res chain seq x y z
N MET A 1 5.93 11.73 -38.80
CA MET A 1 6.13 12.00 -37.36
C MET A 1 5.69 10.75 -36.59
N ARG A 2 6.64 9.93 -36.17
CA ARG A 2 6.39 8.67 -35.44
C ARG A 2 6.23 9.06 -33.97
N THR A 3 5.04 9.51 -33.57
CA THR A 3 4.79 9.97 -32.21
C THR A 3 5.24 8.90 -31.22
N ASP A 4 6.23 9.22 -30.38
CA ASP A 4 6.87 8.33 -29.41
C ASP A 4 5.91 7.94 -28.28
N ILE A 5 5.00 7.02 -28.58
CA ILE A 5 4.06 6.40 -27.64
C ILE A 5 4.81 5.75 -26.48
N ASN A 6 5.96 5.13 -26.76
CA ASN A 6 6.81 4.51 -25.75
C ASN A 6 7.42 5.55 -24.80
N GLY A 7 7.90 6.68 -25.35
CA GLY A 7 8.48 7.77 -24.55
C GLY A 7 7.45 8.41 -23.61
N ALA A 8 6.20 8.59 -24.06
CA ALA A 8 5.12 9.06 -23.20
C ALA A 8 4.83 8.06 -22.06
N GLN A 9 4.79 6.76 -22.37
CA GLN A 9 4.53 5.73 -21.37
C GLN A 9 5.63 5.66 -20.29
N GLU A 10 6.90 5.71 -20.69
CA GLU A 10 8.04 5.71 -19.77
C GLU A 10 8.08 6.98 -18.91
N ALA A 11 7.74 8.14 -19.50
CA ALA A 11 7.71 9.41 -18.77
C ALA A 11 6.69 9.43 -17.62
N TYR A 12 5.58 8.70 -17.73
CA TYR A 12 4.61 8.57 -16.64
C TYR A 12 4.98 7.47 -15.65
N ARG A 13 5.59 6.35 -16.09
CA ARG A 13 5.97 5.24 -15.18
C ARG A 13 6.95 5.64 -14.07
N ARG A 14 7.67 6.76 -14.22
CA ARG A 14 8.57 7.29 -13.18
C ARG A 14 7.84 7.76 -11.91
N TYR A 15 6.53 8.00 -11.97
CA TYR A 15 5.75 8.46 -10.82
C TYR A 15 5.31 7.26 -9.96
N PRO A 16 5.78 7.13 -8.69
CA PRO A 16 5.54 5.93 -7.90
C PRO A 16 4.06 5.63 -7.58
N TRP A 17 3.22 6.66 -7.53
CA TRP A 17 1.78 6.55 -7.28
C TRP A 17 0.99 6.00 -8.47
N ILE A 18 1.62 5.81 -9.64
CA ILE A 18 0.97 5.24 -10.82
C ILE A 18 1.09 3.71 -10.77
N ALA A 19 -0.06 3.03 -10.77
CA ALA A 19 -0.16 1.58 -10.82
C ALA A 19 0.05 1.06 -12.26
N SER A 20 -0.56 1.73 -13.24
CA SER A 20 -0.40 1.38 -14.65
C SER A 20 -0.59 2.58 -15.57
N VAL A 21 0.07 2.51 -16.74
CA VAL A 21 -0.04 3.49 -17.83
C VAL A 21 -0.44 2.74 -19.09
N MET A 22 -1.54 3.15 -19.70
CA MET A 22 -2.00 2.66 -20.98
C MET A 22 -2.05 3.81 -21.98
N VAL A 23 -1.25 3.71 -23.05
CA VAL A 23 -1.25 4.71 -24.13
C VAL A 23 -1.85 4.05 -25.37
N ARG A 24 -2.91 4.64 -25.93
CA ARG A 24 -3.53 4.16 -27.17
C ARG A 24 -3.68 5.29 -28.18
N ARG A 25 -3.50 4.94 -29.45
CA ARG A 25 -3.71 5.88 -30.55
C ARG A 25 -5.20 5.93 -30.90
N ARG A 26 -5.75 7.14 -30.98
CA ARG A 26 -7.12 7.38 -31.44
C ARG A 26 -7.04 8.14 -32.76
N PHE A 27 -7.58 7.54 -33.82
CA PHE A 27 -7.60 8.13 -35.15
C PHE A 27 -8.41 9.44 -35.17
N PRO A 28 -8.08 10.43 -36.03
CA PRO A 28 -6.94 10.49 -36.95
C PRO A 28 -5.61 10.83 -36.28
N ASP A 29 -5.58 11.76 -35.31
CA ASP A 29 -4.33 12.36 -34.82
C ASP A 29 -4.26 12.53 -33.30
N THR A 30 -5.03 11.76 -32.53
CA THR A 30 -5.06 11.88 -31.07
C THR A 30 -4.34 10.73 -30.38
N VAL A 31 -3.63 11.03 -29.30
CA VAL A 31 -3.11 10.03 -28.37
C VAL A 31 -3.92 10.12 -27.09
N GLU A 32 -4.45 9.00 -26.64
CA GLU A 32 -5.15 8.88 -25.39
C GLU A 32 -4.24 8.18 -24.38
N VAL A 33 -4.04 8.83 -23.23
CA VAL A 33 -3.25 8.29 -22.11
C VAL A 33 -4.20 8.04 -20.96
N VAL A 34 -4.27 6.79 -20.51
CA VAL A 34 -5.05 6.36 -19.35
C VAL A 34 -4.08 5.98 -18.24
N LEU A 35 -4.18 6.65 -17.10
CA LEU A 35 -3.38 6.41 -15.91
C LEU A 35 -4.25 5.75 -14.84
N THR A 36 -3.77 4.68 -14.24
CA THR A 36 -4.41 4.08 -13.06
C THR A 36 -3.58 4.44 -11.83
N GLU A 37 -4.20 5.11 -10.86
CA GLU A 37 -3.56 5.44 -9.59
C GLU A 37 -3.55 4.25 -8.64
N ARG A 38 -2.46 4.12 -7.88
CA ARG A 38 -2.39 3.20 -6.74
C ARG A 38 -3.34 3.70 -5.65
N LYS A 39 -4.12 2.76 -5.07
CA LYS A 39 -5.02 3.06 -3.96
C LYS A 39 -4.35 2.61 -2.66
N PRO A 40 -3.80 3.53 -1.86
CA PRO A 40 -3.12 3.16 -0.62
C PRO A 40 -4.11 2.63 0.41
N VAL A 41 -3.68 1.60 1.14
CA VAL A 41 -4.43 0.98 2.25
C VAL A 41 -3.82 1.32 3.61
N ALA A 42 -2.51 1.52 3.67
CA ALA A 42 -1.79 1.87 4.89
C ALA A 42 -0.58 2.75 4.58
N ARG A 43 -0.07 3.44 5.60
CA ARG A 43 1.27 4.04 5.56
C ARG A 43 2.32 2.95 5.75
N TRP A 44 3.39 3.01 4.98
CA TRP A 44 4.57 2.18 5.18
C TRP A 44 5.67 3.03 5.82
N GLY A 45 5.85 2.84 7.13
CA GLY A 45 6.65 3.73 7.95
C GLY A 45 6.18 5.18 7.86
N ASP A 46 7.13 6.11 7.70
CA ASP A 46 6.87 7.55 7.77
C ASP A 46 6.91 8.24 6.39
N HIS A 47 7.36 7.54 5.34
CA HIS A 47 7.66 8.17 4.04
C HIS A 47 7.11 7.43 2.81
N ALA A 48 6.46 6.29 2.99
CA ALA A 48 5.88 5.52 1.91
C ALA A 48 4.45 5.09 2.22
N LEU A 49 3.79 4.57 1.21
CA LEU A 49 2.46 3.96 1.29
C LEU A 49 2.54 2.53 0.79
N VAL A 50 1.57 1.71 1.19
CA VAL A 50 1.34 0.39 0.62
C VAL A 50 -0.06 0.34 0.03
N ASP A 51 -0.21 -0.23 -1.17
CA ASP A 51 -1.51 -0.44 -1.82
C ASP A 51 -2.12 -1.81 -1.49
N GLY A 52 -3.34 -2.05 -2.00
CA GLY A 52 -4.09 -3.29 -1.78
C GLY A 52 -3.48 -4.56 -2.40
N GLU A 53 -2.40 -4.43 -3.18
CA GLU A 53 -1.64 -5.56 -3.71
C GLU A 53 -0.34 -5.79 -2.92
N GLY A 54 -0.09 -4.99 -1.88
CA GLY A 54 1.13 -5.07 -1.06
C GLY A 54 2.33 -4.34 -1.68
N ASN A 55 2.15 -3.57 -2.75
CA ASN A 55 3.24 -2.79 -3.34
C ASN A 55 3.52 -1.56 -2.48
N VAL A 56 4.79 -1.36 -2.13
CA VAL A 56 5.25 -0.15 -1.43
C VAL A 56 5.64 0.90 -2.46
N PHE A 57 5.20 2.14 -2.28
CA PHE A 57 5.53 3.25 -3.16
C PHE A 57 5.73 4.55 -2.37
N GLU A 58 6.67 5.37 -2.85
CA GLU A 58 6.96 6.68 -2.25
C GLU A 58 5.84 7.66 -2.54
N ALA A 59 5.14 8.06 -1.49
CA ALA A 59 4.10 9.08 -1.51
C ALA A 59 3.80 9.49 -0.07
N ARG A 60 3.19 10.67 0.08
CA ARG A 60 2.62 11.11 1.36
C ARG A 60 1.13 11.37 1.16
N LEU A 61 0.33 10.72 1.98
CA LEU A 61 -1.11 10.92 2.03
C LEU A 61 -1.51 11.08 3.49
N ASP A 62 -2.05 12.24 3.82
CA ASP A 62 -2.61 12.51 5.15
C ASP A 62 -4.11 12.19 5.14
N ARG A 63 -4.43 10.93 5.42
CA ARG A 63 -5.80 10.42 5.52
C ARG A 63 -6.08 9.98 6.97
N PRO A 64 -7.04 10.63 7.67
CA PRO A 64 -7.44 10.21 9.00
C PRO A 64 -7.85 8.73 9.05
N GLY A 65 -7.44 8.04 10.11
CA GLY A 65 -7.77 6.62 10.33
C GLY A 65 -6.95 5.63 9.49
N MET A 66 -5.99 6.09 8.68
CA MET A 66 -5.14 5.18 7.91
C MET A 66 -4.12 4.48 8.84
N PRO A 67 -4.08 3.14 8.86
CA PRO A 67 -3.14 2.40 9.70
C PRO A 67 -1.70 2.62 9.25
N VAL A 68 -0.77 2.38 10.18
CA VAL A 68 0.68 2.39 9.90
C VAL A 68 1.22 0.99 9.96
N PHE A 69 1.96 0.58 8.93
CA PHE A 69 2.74 -0.66 8.93
C PHE A 69 4.22 -0.33 9.11
N ARG A 70 4.87 -1.01 10.06
CA ARG A 70 6.32 -0.94 10.29
C ARG A 70 6.89 -2.36 10.16
N GLY A 71 7.60 -2.60 9.07
CA GLY A 71 8.23 -3.90 8.77
C GLY A 71 9.50 -3.72 7.95
N ALA A 72 10.22 -4.83 7.76
CA ALA A 72 11.38 -4.84 6.89
C ALA A 72 10.96 -4.82 5.41
N GLU A 73 11.89 -4.45 4.53
CA GLU A 73 11.66 -4.54 3.08
C GLU A 73 11.24 -5.96 2.68
N GLY A 74 10.28 -6.08 1.76
CA GLY A 74 9.72 -7.35 1.32
C GLY A 74 8.65 -7.96 2.25
N THR A 75 8.34 -7.36 3.41
CA THR A 75 7.29 -7.90 4.30
C THR A 75 5.92 -7.23 4.11
N SER A 76 5.79 -6.26 3.21
CA SER A 76 4.57 -5.47 3.01
C SER A 76 3.34 -6.32 2.64
N ALA A 77 3.50 -7.27 1.73
CA ALA A 77 2.41 -8.17 1.31
C ALA A 77 1.93 -9.07 2.46
N GLU A 78 2.86 -9.61 3.26
CA GLU A 78 2.52 -10.42 4.43
C GLU A 78 1.84 -9.57 5.52
N MET A 79 2.33 -8.35 5.75
CA MET A 79 1.67 -7.40 6.65
C MET A 79 0.28 -7.05 6.17
N LEU A 80 0.06 -6.84 4.87
CA LEU A 80 -1.27 -6.58 4.34
C LEU A 80 -2.21 -7.76 4.58
N ARG A 81 -1.75 -8.99 4.33
CA ARG A 81 -2.52 -10.21 4.58
C ARG A 81 -2.92 -10.34 6.04
N ARG A 82 -1.97 -10.15 6.96
CA ARG A 82 -2.24 -10.21 8.42
C ARG A 82 -3.14 -9.10 8.89
N TYR A 83 -3.02 -7.91 8.30
CA TYR A 83 -3.90 -6.80 8.60
C TYR A 83 -5.35 -7.14 8.26
N ASP A 84 -5.62 -7.76 7.12
CA ASP A 84 -6.98 -8.18 6.73
C ASP A 84 -7.56 -9.23 7.71
N GLU A 85 -6.75 -10.23 8.07
CA GLU A 85 -7.12 -11.26 9.05
C GLU A 85 -7.44 -10.64 10.42
N PHE A 86 -6.54 -9.81 10.95
CA PHE A 86 -6.72 -9.19 12.26
C PHE A 86 -7.87 -8.19 12.26
N SER A 87 -8.01 -7.38 11.21
CA SER A 87 -9.10 -6.41 11.08
C SER A 87 -10.45 -7.11 11.04
N THR A 88 -10.56 -8.24 10.34
CA THR A 88 -11.80 -9.04 10.29
C THR A 88 -12.21 -9.55 11.67
N VAL A 89 -11.26 -9.97 12.50
CA VAL A 89 -11.54 -10.45 13.86
C VAL A 89 -11.89 -9.28 14.79
N LEU A 90 -11.12 -8.20 14.74
CA LEU A 90 -11.28 -7.03 15.61
C LEU A 90 -12.54 -6.21 15.29
N ALA A 91 -12.94 -6.15 14.02
CA ALA A 91 -14.16 -5.46 13.59
C ALA A 91 -15.41 -6.05 14.25
N LYS A 92 -15.43 -7.36 14.56
CA LYS A 92 -16.54 -7.99 15.30
C LYS A 92 -16.71 -7.43 16.72
N GLN A 93 -15.66 -6.81 17.25
CA GLN A 93 -15.64 -6.17 18.57
C GLN A 93 -15.69 -4.63 18.48
N GLY A 94 -15.90 -4.07 17.28
CA GLY A 94 -15.88 -2.63 17.05
C GLY A 94 -14.50 -2.00 17.24
N LEU A 95 -13.42 -2.77 17.07
CA LEU A 95 -12.03 -2.31 17.25
C LEU A 95 -11.33 -2.18 15.89
N GLY A 96 -10.64 -1.06 15.68
CA GLY A 96 -9.77 -0.82 14.53
C GLY A 96 -8.28 -0.97 14.86
N ILE A 97 -7.47 -1.21 13.84
CA ILE A 97 -6.00 -1.24 13.96
C ILE A 97 -5.45 0.14 13.60
N LYS A 98 -4.69 0.74 14.51
CA LYS A 98 -3.98 2.01 14.32
C LYS A 98 -2.57 1.81 13.77
N GLU A 99 -1.85 0.82 14.29
CA GLU A 99 -0.49 0.49 13.85
C GLU A 99 -0.24 -1.01 13.95
N MET A 100 0.52 -1.55 13.00
CA MET A 100 1.01 -2.91 13.05
C MET A 100 2.52 -2.94 12.78
N THR A 101 3.25 -3.63 13.65
CA THR A 101 4.70 -3.80 13.54
C THR A 101 5.05 -5.28 13.43
N TYR A 102 5.85 -5.63 12.42
CA TYR A 102 6.50 -6.93 12.30
C TYR A 102 7.99 -6.79 12.62
N THR A 103 8.40 -7.33 13.76
CA THR A 103 9.76 -7.15 14.27
C THR A 103 10.75 -8.11 13.61
N ALA A 104 12.04 -7.77 13.65
CA ALA A 104 13.14 -8.64 13.19
C ALA A 104 13.19 -10.00 13.90
N ARG A 105 12.54 -10.15 15.07
CA ARG A 105 12.42 -11.41 15.81
C ARG A 105 11.16 -12.22 15.44
N SER A 106 10.53 -11.90 14.31
CA SER A 106 9.30 -12.52 13.82
C SER A 106 8.13 -12.42 14.80
N ALA A 107 8.04 -11.30 15.52
CA ALA A 107 6.95 -11.04 16.45
C ALA A 107 6.05 -9.89 15.97
N TRP A 108 4.74 -10.07 16.17
CA TRP A 108 3.72 -9.08 15.84
C TRP A 108 3.35 -8.21 17.05
N ILE A 109 3.28 -6.90 16.80
CA ILE A 109 2.75 -5.91 17.74
C ILE A 109 1.66 -5.13 17.00
N VAL A 110 0.46 -5.09 17.58
CA VAL A 110 -0.70 -4.39 17.02
C VAL A 110 -1.17 -3.34 18.02
N VAL A 111 -1.24 -2.08 17.60
CA VAL A 111 -1.83 -0.98 18.37
C VAL A 111 -3.22 -0.72 17.83
N LEU A 112 -4.21 -0.75 18.71
CA LEU A 112 -5.61 -0.51 18.37
C LEU A 112 -5.94 0.99 18.39
N ASP A 113 -7.06 1.35 17.77
CA ASP A 113 -7.59 2.73 17.75
C ASP A 113 -7.88 3.31 19.14
N ASN A 114 -8.26 2.46 20.10
CA ASN A 114 -8.46 2.80 21.51
C ASN A 114 -7.15 2.89 22.34
N GLY A 115 -5.99 2.71 21.71
CA GLY A 115 -4.68 2.80 22.35
C GLY A 115 -4.16 1.51 23.01
N ILE A 116 -4.94 0.43 23.03
CA ILE A 116 -4.49 -0.87 23.54
C ILE A 116 -3.41 -1.44 22.63
N THR A 117 -2.33 -1.95 23.22
CA THR A 117 -1.27 -2.66 22.49
C THR A 117 -1.37 -4.16 22.73
N VAL A 118 -1.56 -4.92 21.66
CA VAL A 118 -1.59 -6.39 21.65
C VAL A 118 -0.25 -6.91 21.13
N ARG A 119 0.40 -7.78 21.90
CA ARG A 119 1.65 -8.45 21.51
C ARG A 119 1.33 -9.92 21.25
N LEU A 120 1.32 -10.32 19.98
CA LEU A 120 0.91 -11.67 19.57
C LEU A 120 2.08 -12.67 19.57
N GLY A 121 3.31 -12.21 19.85
CA GLY A 121 4.49 -13.07 19.89
C GLY A 121 4.84 -13.65 18.51
N ARG A 122 5.51 -14.81 18.49
CA ARG A 122 5.84 -15.56 17.27
C ARG A 122 4.72 -16.56 16.97
N GLU A 123 4.45 -16.81 15.70
CA GLU A 123 3.70 -18.01 15.31
C GLU A 123 4.54 -19.24 15.68
N THR A 124 4.08 -19.99 16.68
CA THR A 124 4.54 -21.35 16.91
C THR A 124 3.80 -22.22 15.90
N ARG A 125 4.52 -22.69 14.88
CA ARG A 125 4.01 -23.65 13.90
C ARG A 125 3.83 -25.03 14.54
#